data_AF-A0A8E5HWS4-F1
#
_entry.id   AF-A0A8E5HWS4-F1
#
_cell.length_a   1.000
_cell.length_b   1.000
_cell.length_c   1.000
_cell.angle_alpha   90.00
_cell.angle_beta   90.00
_cell.angle_gamma   90.00
#
_symmetry.space_group_name_H-M   'P 1'
#
loop_
_entity.id
_entity.type
_entity.pdbx_description
1 polymer ?
#
loop_
_entity_poly.entity_id
_entity_poly.type
_entity_poly.pdbx_seq_one_letter_code
_entity_poly.pdbx_strand_id
1 'polypeptide(L)'
;MNAPEKRRGGNHAPRSAASQPSRHSHATAGGHHSTANSSSSSMPAVPPRAAMVGSNTSPEEAHKGTGTGAPSPSVAGAPVPDKDAGSPGRGEQEKQKDRDKDERIACLQREMGAMEREFARELDKLCQNESETAAFWQAKHSALNQQFLRTDAELRVLRSGVDAREAERAELRHGWEMLRGELRERDDEIRSLKGQIHALKKFVSTSTRADDQTSDDVFGEAMAKLGNGLQNWVISNFRRANLVDFANLDEATLTQVSDLVPTYMIMYQQLAQGAKIHLLQSAVSRILVETVFESYFVGLSDGQTQQFRQTEELLVSLASDASVNQWRASTLAIIRRDAPQVLRDETALHVERVASRINGVLESVTTGSSRSGARDAGLCALVHSAVGLARLLVVQKAVLRVHMPPVSPGRQVVFDRDTMEDVGGEDEDALDARPVWCTLFPGVIKHGDESGGQMQLRNVIAKARVLCRPG
;
A
#
# COMPACT_ATOMS: atom_id res chain seq x y z
N MET A 1 60.76 -51.78 -6.45
CA MET A 1 60.09 -52.54 -7.53
C MET A 1 58.59 -52.51 -7.29
N ASN A 2 57.81 -52.47 -8.37
CA ASN A 2 56.37 -52.72 -8.49
C ASN A 2 55.37 -51.93 -7.60
N ALA A 3 54.66 -51.01 -8.26
CA ALA A 3 53.26 -50.67 -7.97
C ALA A 3 52.34 -51.56 -8.85
N PRO A 4 51.07 -51.22 -9.16
CA PRO A 4 49.99 -50.54 -8.42
C PRO A 4 48.66 -51.37 -8.46
N GLU A 5 47.54 -50.88 -7.90
CA GLU A 5 46.22 -51.21 -8.49
C GLU A 5 45.15 -50.09 -8.41
N LYS A 6 44.19 -50.15 -9.33
CA LYS A 6 43.15 -49.14 -9.64
C LYS A 6 41.73 -49.66 -9.35
N ARG A 7 40.82 -48.75 -9.01
CA ARG A 7 39.40 -48.66 -9.46
C ARG A 7 38.87 -47.29 -9.00
N ARG A 8 38.40 -46.32 -9.80
CA ARG A 8 37.71 -46.19 -11.11
C ARG A 8 36.17 -46.10 -11.00
N GLY A 9 35.64 -44.91 -11.28
CA GLY A 9 34.21 -44.58 -11.44
C GLY A 9 33.85 -43.27 -10.71
N GLY A 10 33.42 -42.17 -11.33
CA GLY A 10 33.32 -41.83 -12.76
C GLY A 10 31.92 -41.36 -13.20
N ASN A 11 31.77 -40.03 -13.39
CA ASN A 11 30.92 -39.31 -14.37
C ASN A 11 30.79 -37.83 -13.90
N HIS A 12 31.28 -36.82 -14.66
CA HIS A 12 30.60 -36.10 -15.76
C HIS A 12 29.39 -35.27 -15.28
N ALA A 13 29.19 -33.98 -15.62
CA ALA A 13 29.64 -33.23 -16.80
C ALA A 13 30.01 -31.73 -16.48
N PRO A 14 29.92 -30.70 -17.37
CA PRO A 14 31.14 -29.98 -17.78
C PRO A 14 31.16 -28.44 -17.61
N ARG A 15 32.32 -27.87 -17.98
CA ARG A 15 32.66 -26.43 -18.09
C ARG A 15 31.70 -25.59 -18.94
N SER A 16 31.57 -24.30 -18.59
CA SER A 16 31.66 -23.07 -19.43
C SER A 16 30.62 -22.00 -19.04
N ALA A 17 30.88 -20.68 -19.07
CA ALA A 17 32.14 -19.91 -19.22
C ALA A 17 31.98 -18.50 -18.60
N ALA A 18 32.98 -17.61 -18.73
CA ALA A 18 32.99 -16.27 -18.11
C ALA A 18 32.26 -15.17 -18.90
N SER A 19 31.71 -14.17 -18.19
CA SER A 19 31.62 -12.77 -18.64
C SER A 19 31.38 -11.81 -17.45
N GLN A 20 31.73 -10.53 -17.62
CA GLN A 20 31.88 -9.52 -16.56
C GLN A 20 30.64 -8.61 -16.36
N PRO A 21 30.58 -7.77 -15.31
CA PRO A 21 29.33 -7.22 -14.78
C PRO A 21 28.82 -5.93 -15.46
N SER A 22 27.51 -5.73 -15.36
CA SER A 22 26.79 -4.54 -15.85
C SER A 22 27.14 -3.25 -15.09
N ARG A 23 27.24 -2.14 -15.83
CA ARG A 23 27.23 -0.77 -15.28
C ARG A 23 25.80 -0.22 -15.31
N HIS A 24 25.39 0.45 -14.24
CA HIS A 24 24.23 1.35 -14.24
C HIS A 24 24.69 2.80 -14.43
N SER A 25 23.93 3.57 -15.21
CA SER A 25 24.07 5.03 -15.33
C SER A 25 22.69 5.69 -15.45
N HIS A 26 22.46 6.74 -14.66
CA HIS A 26 21.24 7.56 -14.68
C HIS A 26 21.24 8.61 -15.80
N ALA A 27 20.06 8.87 -16.37
CA ALA A 27 19.65 10.10 -17.07
C ALA A 27 18.10 10.15 -17.07
N THR A 28 17.42 10.97 -16.27
CA THR A 28 17.04 12.39 -16.47
C THR A 28 15.99 12.68 -17.56
N ALA A 29 14.74 12.76 -17.10
CA ALA A 29 13.65 13.72 -17.40
C ALA A 29 13.49 14.44 -18.77
N GLY A 30 12.22 14.54 -19.18
CA GLY A 30 11.68 15.32 -20.30
C GLY A 30 10.87 14.41 -21.24
N GLY A 31 9.63 14.68 -21.63
CA GLY A 31 8.75 15.84 -21.47
C GLY A 31 7.69 15.74 -22.58
N HIS A 32 6.46 15.33 -22.27
CA HIS A 32 5.46 15.00 -23.30
C HIS A 32 4.74 16.24 -23.85
N HIS A 33 4.90 16.49 -25.15
CA HIS A 33 4.01 17.36 -25.92
C HIS A 33 2.90 16.55 -26.60
N SER A 34 1.67 17.08 -26.53
CA SER A 34 0.50 16.59 -27.26
C SER A 34 0.52 17.08 -28.71
N THR A 35 0.11 16.26 -29.68
CA THR A 35 -1.11 16.50 -30.52
C THR A 35 -1.23 15.53 -31.70
N ALA A 36 -2.48 15.34 -32.13
CA ALA A 36 -2.95 14.94 -33.46
C ALA A 36 -2.37 13.64 -34.10
N ASN A 37 -3.25 12.65 -34.26
CA ASN A 37 -3.28 11.89 -35.51
C ASN A 37 -4.72 11.63 -35.95
N SER A 38 -4.97 11.69 -37.25
CA SER A 38 -6.31 11.80 -37.84
C SER A 38 -6.79 10.49 -38.50
N SER A 39 -7.99 10.08 -38.10
CA SER A 39 -9.02 9.40 -38.92
C SER A 39 -8.64 8.65 -40.21
N SER A 40 -8.86 7.33 -40.23
CA SER A 40 -9.47 6.63 -41.39
C SER A 40 -10.01 5.23 -41.05
N SER A 41 -11.33 5.10 -40.82
CA SER A 41 -12.06 3.85 -41.07
C SER A 41 -13.56 4.14 -41.22
N SER A 42 -14.07 3.95 -42.43
CA SER A 42 -15.48 4.14 -42.79
C SER A 42 -16.30 2.88 -42.52
N MET A 43 -17.50 3.06 -41.97
CA MET A 43 -18.56 2.05 -41.92
C MET A 43 -19.85 2.68 -42.47
N PRO A 44 -20.68 1.94 -43.24
CA PRO A 44 -21.80 2.53 -43.98
C PRO A 44 -23.01 2.86 -43.09
N ALA A 45 -23.73 3.93 -43.46
CA ALA A 45 -24.90 4.42 -42.75
C ALA A 45 -26.16 3.56 -43.02
N VAL A 46 -27.01 3.45 -42.00
CA VAL A 46 -28.34 2.80 -42.05
C VAL A 46 -29.39 3.86 -42.45
N PRO A 47 -30.36 3.56 -43.34
CA PRO A 47 -31.35 4.54 -43.79
C PRO A 47 -32.40 4.89 -42.72
N PRO A 48 -33.00 6.09 -42.77
CA PRO A 48 -33.90 6.58 -41.73
C PRO A 48 -35.29 5.93 -41.76
N ARG A 49 -35.88 5.73 -40.58
CA ARG A 49 -37.29 5.34 -40.41
C ARG A 49 -38.22 6.52 -40.73
N ALA A 50 -39.25 6.26 -41.53
CA ALA A 50 -40.40 7.17 -41.61
C ALA A 50 -41.20 7.12 -40.30
N ALA A 51 -41.62 8.28 -39.80
CA ALA A 51 -42.42 8.39 -38.59
C ALA A 51 -43.90 8.04 -38.86
N MET A 52 -44.51 7.23 -38.00
CA MET A 52 -45.96 7.19 -37.88
C MET A 52 -46.43 8.33 -36.99
N VAL A 53 -47.34 9.16 -37.51
CA VAL A 53 -48.19 10.02 -36.67
C VAL A 53 -49.31 9.15 -36.11
N GLY A 54 -49.46 9.13 -34.80
CA GLY A 54 -50.52 8.39 -34.13
C GLY A 54 -51.76 9.23 -33.86
N SER A 55 -52.83 8.55 -33.45
CA SER A 55 -53.70 9.05 -32.38
C SER A 55 -54.29 7.87 -31.62
N ASN A 56 -54.21 7.95 -30.30
CA ASN A 56 -54.88 7.04 -29.37
C ASN A 56 -56.41 7.25 -29.47
N THR A 57 -57.19 6.21 -29.17
CA THR A 57 -57.91 6.08 -27.88
C THR A 57 -58.72 4.79 -27.81
N SER A 58 -58.51 4.03 -26.75
CA SER A 58 -59.47 3.10 -26.12
C SER A 58 -59.87 3.71 -24.75
N PRO A 59 -60.80 3.17 -23.91
CA PRO A 59 -61.44 1.84 -23.96
C PRO A 59 -62.95 1.78 -23.53
N GLU A 60 -63.45 0.53 -23.47
CA GLU A 60 -64.38 -0.09 -22.49
C GLU A 60 -65.88 0.28 -22.25
N GLU A 61 -66.65 -0.82 -22.11
CA GLU A 61 -67.79 -1.16 -21.23
C GLU A 61 -69.19 -0.47 -21.23
N ALA A 62 -70.18 -1.27 -21.67
CA ALA A 62 -71.45 -1.66 -21.00
C ALA A 62 -72.25 -0.71 -20.08
N HIS A 63 -73.50 -0.35 -20.47
CA HIS A 63 -74.74 -1.00 -19.97
C HIS A 63 -76.07 -0.34 -20.44
N LYS A 64 -77.12 -1.19 -20.61
CA LYS A 64 -78.60 -1.00 -20.45
C LYS A 64 -79.28 0.37 -20.69
N GLY A 65 -80.33 0.39 -21.52
CA GLY A 65 -81.37 1.45 -21.51
C GLY A 65 -82.49 1.36 -22.56
N THR A 66 -83.56 0.61 -22.22
CA THR A 66 -85.01 0.81 -22.52
C THR A 66 -85.55 1.86 -23.52
N GLY A 67 -86.56 1.47 -24.32
CA GLY A 67 -87.50 2.37 -25.04
C GLY A 67 -88.16 1.72 -26.28
N THR A 68 -89.16 0.84 -26.12
CA THR A 68 -90.61 1.10 -26.39
C THR A 68 -91.00 1.51 -27.82
N GLY A 69 -91.76 0.67 -28.53
CA GLY A 69 -92.37 1.01 -29.83
C GLY A 69 -92.93 -0.19 -30.61
N ALA A 70 -94.08 -0.71 -30.18
CA ALA A 70 -94.88 -1.70 -30.92
C ALA A 70 -96.25 -1.09 -31.31
N PRO A 71 -97.22 -1.84 -31.87
CA PRO A 71 -97.29 -2.22 -33.28
C PRO A 71 -98.64 -1.78 -33.92
N SER A 72 -98.89 -2.13 -35.20
CA SER A 72 -100.13 -2.83 -35.67
C SER A 72 -100.54 -2.51 -37.13
N PRO A 73 -101.32 -3.41 -37.79
CA PRO A 73 -101.68 -3.34 -39.21
C PRO A 73 -103.16 -2.94 -39.45
N SER A 74 -103.65 -3.01 -40.70
CA SER A 74 -105.08 -3.17 -41.04
C SER A 74 -105.30 -3.75 -42.44
N VAL A 75 -106.44 -4.45 -42.62
CA VAL A 75 -106.83 -5.26 -43.79
C VAL A 75 -108.31 -5.02 -44.13
N ALA A 76 -108.68 -4.92 -45.42
CA ALA A 76 -109.98 -5.25 -46.06
C ALA A 76 -110.02 -4.68 -47.51
N GLY A 77 -110.80 -5.16 -48.49
CA GLY A 77 -111.62 -6.38 -48.58
C GLY A 77 -112.81 -6.28 -49.56
N ALA A 78 -112.74 -6.98 -50.73
CA ALA A 78 -113.85 -7.37 -51.64
C ALA A 78 -114.64 -6.22 -52.37
N PRO A 79 -115.60 -6.49 -53.32
CA PRO A 79 -116.08 -7.76 -53.91
C PRO A 79 -116.20 -7.80 -55.47
N VAL A 80 -116.90 -8.83 -56.00
CA VAL A 80 -117.10 -9.26 -57.42
C VAL A 80 -118.43 -8.71 -58.02
N PRO A 81 -118.65 -8.80 -59.36
CA PRO A 81 -119.93 -9.40 -59.84
C PRO A 81 -119.86 -10.28 -61.11
N ASP A 82 -120.88 -11.11 -61.31
CA ASP A 82 -121.08 -12.13 -62.37
C ASP A 82 -121.51 -11.60 -63.77
N LYS A 83 -121.36 -12.43 -64.83
CA LYS A 83 -122.51 -12.88 -65.67
C LYS A 83 -122.25 -14.04 -66.68
N ASP A 84 -123.37 -14.60 -67.13
CA ASP A 84 -123.63 -15.93 -67.72
C ASP A 84 -123.38 -16.17 -69.24
N ALA A 85 -123.52 -17.48 -69.57
CA ALA A 85 -123.92 -18.14 -70.84
C ALA A 85 -122.81 -18.62 -71.81
N GLY A 86 -122.83 -19.84 -72.36
CA GLY A 86 -123.67 -21.04 -72.14
C GLY A 86 -123.94 -21.85 -73.42
N SER A 87 -123.66 -23.17 -73.47
CA SER A 87 -124.30 -24.21 -74.34
C SER A 87 -123.61 -25.61 -74.18
N PRO A 88 -124.34 -26.77 -74.21
CA PRO A 88 -123.75 -28.10 -73.95
C PRO A 88 -123.77 -29.12 -75.12
N GLY A 89 -122.98 -30.19 -74.96
CA GLY A 89 -122.97 -31.42 -75.81
C GLY A 89 -121.53 -31.84 -76.15
N ARG A 90 -121.12 -33.12 -76.11
CA ARG A 90 -121.84 -34.40 -76.12
C ARG A 90 -120.91 -35.49 -75.55
N GLY A 91 -121.33 -36.21 -74.51
CA GLY A 91 -120.47 -37.18 -73.80
C GLY A 91 -120.40 -38.56 -74.46
N GLU A 92 -119.18 -39.03 -74.73
CA GLU A 92 -118.84 -40.45 -75.02
C GLU A 92 -117.31 -40.68 -75.04
N GLN A 93 -116.52 -39.63 -75.29
CA GLN A 93 -115.05 -39.66 -75.19
C GLN A 93 -114.49 -39.68 -73.76
N GLU A 94 -115.30 -39.45 -72.71
CA GLU A 94 -114.80 -39.32 -71.33
C GLU A 94 -114.28 -40.64 -70.74
N LYS A 95 -114.99 -41.77 -70.92
CA LYS A 95 -114.62 -43.04 -70.25
C LYS A 95 -113.26 -43.62 -70.65
N GLN A 96 -112.82 -43.42 -71.90
CA GLN A 96 -111.48 -43.83 -72.32
C GLN A 96 -110.43 -42.86 -71.72
N LYS A 97 -110.74 -41.56 -71.76
CA LYS A 97 -109.94 -40.49 -71.15
C LYS A 97 -109.75 -40.70 -69.64
N ASP A 98 -110.71 -41.31 -68.95
CA ASP A 98 -110.64 -41.59 -67.52
C ASP A 98 -109.72 -42.78 -67.18
N ARG A 99 -109.70 -43.84 -67.99
CA ARG A 99 -108.70 -44.93 -67.81
C ARG A 99 -107.28 -44.46 -68.09
N ASP A 100 -107.10 -43.70 -69.17
CA ASP A 100 -105.79 -43.12 -69.51
C ASP A 100 -105.34 -42.12 -68.42
N LYS A 101 -106.28 -41.41 -67.76
CA LYS A 101 -106.01 -40.61 -66.55
C LYS A 101 -105.61 -41.48 -65.37
N ASP A 102 -106.32 -42.57 -65.06
CA ASP A 102 -106.03 -43.42 -63.90
C ASP A 102 -104.66 -44.10 -64.02
N GLU A 103 -104.31 -44.60 -65.20
CA GLU A 103 -102.96 -45.13 -65.47
C GLU A 103 -101.89 -44.03 -65.40
N ARG A 104 -102.20 -42.82 -65.87
CA ARG A 104 -101.31 -41.64 -65.72
C ARG A 104 -101.16 -41.23 -64.26
N ILE A 105 -102.21 -41.29 -63.44
CA ILE A 105 -102.20 -41.04 -62.00
C ILE A 105 -101.34 -42.09 -61.30
N ALA A 106 -101.50 -43.37 -61.61
CA ALA A 106 -100.67 -44.44 -61.04
C ALA A 106 -99.19 -44.36 -61.46
N CYS A 107 -98.90 -43.83 -62.67
CA CYS A 107 -97.53 -43.52 -63.09
C CYS A 107 -96.96 -42.32 -62.33
N LEU A 108 -97.71 -41.22 -62.26
CA LEU A 108 -97.33 -40.01 -61.53
C LEU A 108 -97.16 -40.27 -60.02
N GLN A 109 -97.96 -41.14 -59.41
CA GLN A 109 -97.78 -41.56 -58.01
C GLN A 109 -96.49 -42.37 -57.80
N ARG A 110 -96.12 -43.23 -58.76
CA ARG A 110 -94.82 -43.95 -58.72
C ARG A 110 -93.63 -43.01 -58.96
N GLU A 111 -93.78 -42.04 -59.86
CA GLU A 111 -92.78 -40.99 -60.12
C GLU A 111 -92.65 -40.06 -58.89
N MET A 112 -93.75 -39.63 -58.27
CA MET A 112 -93.74 -38.90 -56.99
C MET A 112 -93.03 -39.69 -55.91
N GLY A 113 -93.40 -40.96 -55.69
CA GLY A 113 -92.71 -41.81 -54.71
C GLY A 113 -91.24 -42.10 -55.06
N ALA A 114 -90.81 -41.96 -56.32
CA ALA A 114 -89.40 -41.99 -56.69
C ALA A 114 -88.71 -40.65 -56.35
N MET A 115 -89.30 -39.52 -56.76
CA MET A 115 -88.83 -38.16 -56.47
C MET A 115 -88.77 -37.88 -54.97
N GLU A 116 -89.72 -38.35 -54.16
CA GLU A 116 -89.70 -38.22 -52.69
C GLU A 116 -88.52 -38.98 -52.06
N ARG A 117 -88.19 -40.18 -52.58
CA ARG A 117 -87.03 -40.96 -52.12
C ARG A 117 -85.71 -40.40 -52.61
N GLU A 118 -85.67 -39.79 -53.79
CA GLU A 118 -84.48 -39.08 -54.29
C GLU A 118 -84.26 -37.76 -53.56
N PHE A 119 -85.34 -37.00 -53.31
CA PHE A 119 -85.31 -35.79 -52.50
C PHE A 119 -84.87 -36.08 -51.07
N ALA A 120 -85.41 -37.14 -50.42
CA ALA A 120 -84.96 -37.55 -49.09
C ALA A 120 -83.47 -37.92 -49.07
N ARG A 121 -82.96 -38.65 -50.07
CA ARG A 121 -81.53 -39.00 -50.17
C ARG A 121 -80.65 -37.77 -50.39
N GLU A 122 -81.04 -36.85 -51.25
CA GLU A 122 -80.29 -35.60 -51.44
C GLU A 122 -80.38 -34.71 -50.19
N LEU A 123 -81.49 -34.72 -49.44
CA LEU A 123 -81.62 -34.02 -48.15
C LEU A 123 -80.71 -34.62 -47.08
N ASP A 124 -80.69 -35.94 -46.92
CA ASP A 124 -79.79 -36.66 -46.01
C ASP A 124 -78.32 -36.38 -46.35
N LYS A 125 -77.98 -36.40 -47.65
CA LYS A 125 -76.64 -36.11 -48.16
C LYS A 125 -76.26 -34.63 -47.97
N LEU A 126 -77.19 -33.69 -48.16
CA LEU A 126 -76.94 -32.28 -47.86
C LEU A 126 -76.71 -32.07 -46.35
N CYS A 127 -77.55 -32.69 -45.51
CA CYS A 127 -77.44 -32.66 -44.06
C CYS A 127 -76.12 -33.27 -43.57
N GLN A 128 -75.68 -34.39 -44.15
CA GLN A 128 -74.38 -34.98 -43.87
C GLN A 128 -73.24 -34.02 -44.25
N ASN A 129 -73.21 -33.53 -45.48
CA ASN A 129 -72.19 -32.58 -45.96
C ASN A 129 -72.15 -31.28 -45.12
N GLU A 130 -73.32 -30.75 -44.73
CA GLU A 130 -73.42 -29.57 -43.86
C GLU A 130 -72.91 -29.89 -42.45
N SER A 131 -73.28 -31.04 -41.87
CA SER A 131 -72.80 -31.46 -40.56
C SER A 131 -71.28 -31.71 -40.52
N GLU A 132 -70.71 -32.30 -41.57
CA GLU A 132 -69.26 -32.51 -41.73
C GLU A 132 -68.53 -31.18 -41.90
N THR A 133 -69.09 -30.27 -42.70
CA THR A 133 -68.53 -28.92 -42.91
C THR A 133 -68.57 -28.11 -41.61
N ALA A 134 -69.69 -28.16 -40.87
CA ALA A 134 -69.85 -27.52 -39.57
C ALA A 134 -68.87 -28.10 -38.54
N ALA A 135 -68.77 -29.43 -38.45
CA ALA A 135 -67.82 -30.10 -37.56
C ALA A 135 -66.36 -29.77 -37.89
N PHE A 136 -66.00 -29.71 -39.17
CA PHE A 136 -64.66 -29.29 -39.62
C PHE A 136 -64.34 -27.85 -39.20
N TRP A 137 -65.25 -26.90 -39.45
CA TRP A 137 -65.04 -25.51 -39.05
C TRP A 137 -65.06 -25.32 -37.52
N GLN A 138 -65.91 -26.05 -36.79
CA GLN A 138 -65.94 -26.04 -35.34
C GLN A 138 -64.64 -26.61 -34.75
N ALA A 139 -64.13 -27.72 -35.29
CA ALA A 139 -62.84 -28.29 -34.89
C ALA A 139 -61.68 -27.32 -35.18
N LYS A 140 -61.66 -26.70 -36.36
CA LYS A 140 -60.64 -25.70 -36.74
C LYS A 140 -60.71 -24.43 -35.88
N HIS A 141 -61.90 -23.94 -35.57
CA HIS A 141 -62.11 -22.78 -34.70
C HIS A 141 -61.70 -23.11 -33.25
N SER A 142 -62.07 -24.29 -32.73
CA SER A 142 -61.64 -24.77 -31.42
C SER A 142 -60.11 -24.91 -31.32
N ALA A 143 -59.47 -25.51 -32.32
CA ALA A 143 -58.01 -25.66 -32.36
C ALA A 143 -57.29 -24.30 -32.41
N LEU A 144 -57.76 -23.37 -33.24
CA LEU A 144 -57.20 -22.02 -33.32
C LEU A 144 -57.40 -21.24 -32.01
N ASN A 145 -58.58 -21.33 -31.39
CA ASN A 145 -58.87 -20.70 -30.11
C ASN A 145 -57.99 -21.28 -28.98
N GLN A 146 -57.80 -22.60 -28.94
CA GLN A 146 -56.87 -23.25 -28.00
C GLN A 146 -55.43 -22.78 -28.22
N GLN A 147 -54.98 -22.63 -29.48
CA GLN A 147 -53.65 -22.12 -29.79
C GLN A 147 -53.51 -20.66 -29.33
N PHE A 148 -54.48 -19.80 -29.64
CA PHE A 148 -54.50 -18.39 -29.21
C PHE A 148 -54.41 -18.27 -27.68
N LEU A 149 -55.22 -19.03 -26.94
CA LEU A 149 -55.21 -19.02 -25.47
C LEU A 149 -53.87 -19.49 -24.88
N ARG A 150 -53.19 -20.47 -25.53
CA ARG A 150 -51.84 -20.88 -25.13
C ARG A 150 -50.81 -19.76 -25.36
N THR A 151 -50.80 -19.16 -26.55
CA THR A 151 -49.83 -18.09 -26.86
C THR A 151 -50.08 -16.83 -26.02
N ASP A 152 -51.34 -16.51 -25.69
CA ASP A 152 -51.66 -15.41 -24.78
C ASP A 152 -51.19 -15.70 -23.34
N ALA A 153 -51.37 -16.93 -22.85
CA ALA A 153 -50.83 -17.36 -21.56
C ALA A 153 -49.29 -17.28 -21.51
N GLU A 154 -48.60 -17.77 -22.56
CA GLU A 154 -47.15 -17.66 -22.70
C GLU A 154 -46.67 -16.20 -22.74
N LEU A 155 -47.35 -15.33 -23.51
CA LEU A 155 -47.04 -13.90 -23.57
C LEU A 155 -47.25 -13.20 -22.22
N ARG A 156 -48.29 -13.57 -21.46
CA ARG A 156 -48.52 -13.04 -20.11
C ARG A 156 -47.41 -13.43 -19.14
N VAL A 157 -46.96 -14.69 -19.18
CA VAL A 157 -45.81 -15.17 -18.39
C VAL A 157 -44.53 -14.44 -18.80
N LEU A 158 -44.24 -14.34 -20.10
CA LEU A 158 -43.06 -13.64 -20.60
C LEU A 158 -43.02 -12.17 -20.19
N ARG A 159 -44.16 -11.46 -20.27
CA ARG A 159 -44.27 -10.07 -19.80
C ARG A 159 -43.95 -9.96 -18.30
N SER A 160 -44.59 -10.78 -17.46
CA SER A 160 -44.32 -10.77 -16.02
C SER A 160 -42.85 -11.09 -15.68
N GLY A 161 -42.19 -11.93 -16.50
CA GLY A 161 -40.76 -12.24 -16.37
C GLY A 161 -39.80 -11.15 -16.90
N VAL A 162 -40.29 -10.22 -17.73
CA VAL A 162 -39.59 -8.98 -18.10
C VAL A 162 -39.76 -7.96 -16.99
N ASP A 163 -40.99 -7.75 -16.52
CA ASP A 163 -41.32 -6.81 -15.44
C ASP A 163 -40.52 -7.12 -14.16
N ALA A 164 -40.45 -8.40 -13.77
CA ALA A 164 -39.65 -8.85 -12.62
C ALA A 164 -38.15 -8.56 -12.79
N ARG A 165 -37.60 -8.72 -14.00
CA ARG A 165 -36.20 -8.36 -14.31
C ARG A 165 -35.99 -6.86 -14.46
N GLU A 166 -37.03 -6.07 -14.67
CA GLU A 166 -36.95 -4.61 -14.64
C GLU A 166 -36.97 -4.08 -13.21
N ALA A 167 -37.77 -4.68 -12.33
CA ALA A 167 -37.72 -4.47 -10.89
C ALA A 167 -36.34 -4.83 -10.30
N GLU A 168 -35.83 -6.04 -10.54
CA GLU A 168 -34.50 -6.47 -10.07
C GLU A 168 -33.39 -5.52 -10.56
N ARG A 169 -33.42 -5.10 -11.83
CA ARG A 169 -32.47 -4.11 -12.37
C ARG A 169 -32.66 -2.72 -11.75
N ALA A 170 -33.86 -2.33 -11.34
CA ALA A 170 -34.12 -1.07 -10.64
C ALA A 170 -33.58 -1.11 -9.20
N GLU A 171 -33.83 -2.20 -8.47
CA GLU A 171 -33.31 -2.45 -7.13
C GLU A 171 -31.77 -2.47 -7.12
N LEU A 172 -31.13 -3.19 -8.05
CA LEU A 172 -29.68 -3.20 -8.19
C LEU A 172 -29.09 -1.83 -8.52
N ARG A 173 -29.75 -1.02 -9.36
CA ARG A 173 -29.34 0.37 -9.63
C ARG A 173 -29.45 1.25 -8.38
N HIS A 174 -30.55 1.14 -7.64
CA HIS A 174 -30.78 1.89 -6.42
C HIS A 174 -29.77 1.53 -5.32
N GLY A 175 -29.55 0.23 -5.08
CA GLY A 175 -28.55 -0.25 -4.14
C GLY A 175 -27.12 0.19 -4.50
N TRP A 176 -26.79 0.21 -5.80
CA TRP A 176 -25.52 0.74 -6.30
C TRP A 176 -25.37 2.26 -6.11
N GLU A 177 -26.46 3.03 -6.27
CA GLU A 177 -26.47 4.47 -5.99
C GLU A 177 -26.31 4.77 -4.50
N MET A 178 -26.96 3.99 -3.63
CA MET A 178 -26.79 4.06 -2.17
C MET A 178 -25.34 3.77 -1.76
N LEU A 179 -24.75 2.65 -2.22
CA LEU A 179 -23.36 2.29 -1.93
C LEU A 179 -22.35 3.36 -2.40
N ARG A 180 -22.63 4.00 -3.54
CA ARG A 180 -21.83 5.12 -4.06
C ARG A 180 -22.00 6.39 -3.21
N GLY A 181 -23.16 6.60 -2.60
CA GLY A 181 -23.40 7.66 -1.61
C GLY A 181 -22.57 7.42 -0.35
N GLU A 182 -22.72 6.26 0.28
CA GLU A 182 -21.96 5.86 1.47
C GLU A 182 -20.45 5.92 1.25
N LEU A 183 -19.95 5.46 0.10
CA LEU A 183 -18.52 5.54 -0.23
C LEU A 183 -18.01 6.99 -0.27
N ARG A 184 -18.80 7.93 -0.80
CA ARG A 184 -18.45 9.36 -0.81
C ARG A 184 -18.44 9.95 0.59
N GLU A 185 -19.40 9.59 1.44
CA GLU A 185 -19.41 10.01 2.85
C GLU A 185 -18.16 9.50 3.58
N ARG A 186 -17.80 8.22 3.41
CA ARG A 186 -16.56 7.67 3.98
C ARG A 186 -15.31 8.35 3.41
N ASP A 187 -15.27 8.68 2.11
CA ASP A 187 -14.16 9.43 1.50
C ASP A 187 -14.04 10.87 2.05
N ASP A 188 -15.17 11.53 2.31
CA ASP A 188 -15.22 12.87 2.91
C ASP A 188 -14.82 12.83 4.40
N GLU A 189 -15.25 11.80 5.15
CA GLU A 189 -14.77 11.49 6.50
C GLU A 189 -13.26 11.24 6.52
N ILE A 190 -12.73 10.41 5.62
CA ILE A 190 -11.30 10.15 5.48
C ILE A 190 -10.53 11.45 5.16
N ARG A 191 -11.09 12.34 4.32
CA ARG A 191 -10.49 13.63 4.01
C ARG A 191 -10.51 14.56 5.22
N SER A 192 -11.61 14.60 5.97
CA SER A 192 -11.76 15.34 7.23
C SER A 192 -10.77 14.84 8.29
N LEU A 193 -10.71 13.54 8.54
CA LEU A 193 -9.77 12.91 9.47
C LEU A 193 -8.31 13.15 9.07
N LYS A 194 -7.96 13.06 7.78
CA LYS A 194 -6.61 13.43 7.29
C LYS A 194 -6.33 14.93 7.52
N GLY A 195 -7.32 15.80 7.34
CA GLY A 195 -7.24 17.21 7.67
C GLY A 195 -7.01 17.45 9.17
N GLN A 196 -7.75 16.75 10.04
CA GLN A 196 -7.58 16.78 11.49
C GLN A 196 -6.22 16.23 11.93
N ILE A 197 -5.75 15.12 11.35
CA ILE A 197 -4.41 14.56 11.60
C ILE A 197 -3.33 15.56 11.15
N HIS A 198 -3.49 16.23 10.01
CA HIS A 198 -2.55 17.26 9.58
C HIS A 198 -2.59 18.50 10.50
N ALA A 199 -3.78 18.94 10.91
CA ALA A 199 -3.95 20.04 11.84
C ALA A 199 -3.38 19.72 13.23
N LEU A 200 -3.58 18.49 13.72
CA LEU A 200 -3.01 17.99 14.98
C LEU A 200 -1.49 17.84 14.87
N LYS A 201 -0.98 17.27 13.78
CA LYS A 201 0.47 17.19 13.52
C LYS A 201 1.10 18.58 13.48
N LYS A 202 0.47 19.53 12.80
CA LYS A 202 0.89 20.92 12.76
C LYS A 202 0.81 21.56 14.15
N PHE A 203 -0.29 21.38 14.87
CA PHE A 203 -0.49 21.90 16.22
C PHE A 203 0.58 21.36 17.17
N VAL A 204 0.82 20.06 17.20
CA VAL A 204 1.91 19.42 17.96
C VAL A 204 3.25 20.02 17.54
N SER A 205 3.64 20.01 16.26
CA SER A 205 4.90 20.65 15.81
C SER A 205 5.03 22.13 16.21
N THR A 206 3.93 22.90 16.26
CA THR A 206 3.97 24.32 16.70
C THR A 206 3.91 24.51 18.21
N SER A 207 3.28 23.58 18.94
CA SER A 207 3.06 23.65 20.40
C SER A 207 4.21 23.00 21.17
N THR A 208 4.84 21.96 20.62
CA THR A 208 6.11 21.41 21.07
C THR A 208 7.23 21.96 20.18
N ARG A 209 7.58 23.24 20.36
CA ARG A 209 8.84 23.82 19.87
C ARG A 209 10.04 23.24 20.64
N ALA A 210 10.21 21.93 20.51
CA ALA A 210 11.35 21.14 20.93
C ALA A 210 12.17 20.73 19.69
N ASP A 211 12.32 21.65 18.74
CA ASP A 211 12.91 21.49 17.39
C ASP A 211 14.37 20.99 17.39
N ASP A 212 15.00 20.93 18.57
CA ASP A 212 16.38 20.49 18.80
C ASP A 212 16.51 19.13 19.51
N GLN A 213 15.40 18.49 19.92
CA GLN A 213 15.47 17.12 20.44
C GLN A 213 15.67 16.11 19.30
N THR A 214 16.78 15.37 19.38
CA THR A 214 17.21 14.39 18.37
C THR A 214 16.92 12.97 18.89
N SER A 215 16.50 12.04 18.03
CA SER A 215 16.18 10.67 18.46
C SER A 215 17.43 9.86 18.81
N ASP A 216 17.25 8.92 19.75
CA ASP A 216 18.29 8.00 20.23
C ASP A 216 18.98 7.25 19.07
N ASP A 217 18.25 6.84 18.03
CA ASP A 217 18.78 6.18 16.82
C ASP A 217 19.85 7.01 16.09
N VAL A 218 19.66 8.33 15.98
CA VAL A 218 20.58 9.24 15.27
C VAL A 218 21.90 9.35 16.03
N PHE A 219 21.86 9.30 17.37
CA PHE A 219 23.07 9.23 18.19
C PHE A 219 23.80 7.90 18.03
N GLY A 220 23.06 6.79 18.00
CA GLY A 220 23.60 5.46 17.73
C GLY A 220 24.30 5.39 16.36
N GLU A 221 23.63 5.84 15.29
CA GLU A 221 24.21 5.90 13.94
C GLU A 221 25.46 6.80 13.89
N ALA A 222 25.40 7.99 14.50
CA ALA A 222 26.51 8.93 14.50
C ALA A 222 27.73 8.39 15.28
N MET A 223 27.52 7.73 16.41
CA MET A 223 28.58 7.04 17.16
C MET A 223 29.17 5.88 16.34
N ALA A 224 28.34 5.02 15.75
CA ALA A 224 28.81 3.92 14.92
C ALA A 224 29.63 4.42 13.71
N LYS A 225 29.16 5.48 13.03
CA LYS A 225 29.86 6.12 11.92
C LYS A 225 31.21 6.71 12.34
N LEU A 226 31.28 7.37 13.49
CA LEU A 226 32.52 7.94 14.03
C LEU A 226 33.51 6.85 14.42
N GLY A 227 33.06 5.79 15.12
CA GLY A 227 33.90 4.66 15.54
C GLY A 227 34.44 3.87 14.35
N ASN A 228 33.60 3.61 13.33
CA ASN A 228 34.03 2.98 12.07
C ASN A 228 35.01 3.89 11.31
N GLY A 229 34.77 5.21 11.28
CA GLY A 229 35.69 6.18 10.68
C GLY A 229 37.07 6.19 11.35
N LEU A 230 37.10 6.13 12.67
CA LEU A 230 38.33 6.07 13.48
C LEU A 230 39.11 4.79 13.23
N GLN A 231 38.44 3.63 13.32
CA GLN A 231 39.05 2.34 13.03
C GLN A 231 39.65 2.31 11.61
N ASN A 232 38.88 2.77 10.61
CA ASN A 232 39.35 2.83 9.23
C ASN A 232 40.56 3.77 9.05
N TRP A 233 40.55 4.95 9.68
CA TRP A 233 41.66 5.90 9.61
C TRP A 233 42.94 5.37 10.29
N VAL A 234 42.82 4.70 11.45
CA VAL A 234 43.98 4.06 12.11
C VAL A 234 44.51 2.91 11.24
N ILE A 235 43.65 2.05 10.71
CA ILE A 235 44.06 0.95 9.83
C ILE A 235 44.73 1.48 8.55
N SER A 236 44.16 2.47 7.87
CA SER A 236 44.70 2.98 6.60
C SER A 236 46.08 3.60 6.74
N ASN A 237 46.35 4.28 7.87
CA ASN A 237 47.58 5.04 8.08
C ASN A 237 48.66 4.30 8.88
N PHE A 238 48.29 3.31 9.72
CA PHE A 238 49.22 2.66 10.66
C PHE A 238 49.30 1.12 10.55
N ARG A 239 48.55 0.46 9.65
CA ARG A 239 48.66 -1.00 9.45
C ARG A 239 50.09 -1.46 9.16
N ARG A 240 50.83 -0.71 8.34
CA ARG A 240 52.23 -0.99 7.98
C ARG A 240 53.28 -0.33 8.89
N ALA A 241 52.86 0.52 9.82
CA ALA A 241 53.77 1.12 10.81
C ALA A 241 54.23 0.06 11.81
N ASN A 242 55.42 0.18 12.38
CA ASN A 242 55.86 -0.64 13.51
C ASN A 242 55.73 0.18 14.80
N LEU A 243 55.47 -0.46 15.94
CA LEU A 243 55.62 0.22 17.23
C LEU A 243 57.11 0.49 17.48
N VAL A 244 57.41 1.63 18.09
CA VAL A 244 58.71 1.82 18.76
C VAL A 244 58.78 0.86 19.94
N ASP A 245 59.97 0.38 20.28
CA ASP A 245 60.18 -0.33 21.55
C ASP A 245 60.01 0.65 22.71
N PHE A 246 59.00 0.41 23.55
CA PHE A 246 58.65 1.27 24.69
C PHE A 246 59.80 1.42 25.70
N ALA A 247 60.78 0.50 25.73
CA ALA A 247 61.98 0.65 26.55
C ALA A 247 62.93 1.78 26.08
N ASN A 248 62.77 2.26 24.84
CA ASN A 248 63.60 3.31 24.24
C ASN A 248 62.86 4.64 24.07
N LEU A 249 61.64 4.77 24.60
CA LEU A 249 60.92 6.05 24.64
C LEU A 249 61.36 6.90 25.82
N ASP A 250 61.22 8.21 25.70
CA ASP A 250 61.42 9.13 26.82
C ASP A 250 60.29 9.00 27.86
N GLU A 251 60.61 9.39 29.10
CA GLU A 251 59.70 9.27 30.25
C GLU A 251 58.40 10.07 30.09
N ALA A 252 58.44 11.21 29.39
CA ALA A 252 57.25 12.04 29.16
C ALA A 252 56.30 11.38 28.14
N THR A 253 56.82 10.86 27.03
CA THR A 253 56.04 10.05 26.08
C THR A 253 55.47 8.80 26.76
N LEU A 254 56.28 8.09 27.54
CA LEU A 254 55.84 6.86 28.24
C LEU A 254 54.73 7.16 29.26
N THR A 255 54.83 8.27 30.00
CA THR A 255 53.77 8.75 30.89
C THR A 255 52.48 9.06 30.11
N GLN A 256 52.59 9.79 28.99
CA GLN A 256 51.44 10.13 28.16
C GLN A 256 50.76 8.89 27.55
N VAL A 257 51.52 7.86 27.17
CA VAL A 257 50.95 6.58 26.70
C VAL A 257 50.28 5.84 27.85
N SER A 258 50.88 5.83 29.05
CA SER A 258 50.31 5.22 30.25
C SER A 258 48.98 5.86 30.64
N ASP A 259 48.86 7.18 30.58
CA ASP A 259 47.61 7.90 30.87
C ASP A 259 46.51 7.59 29.83
N LEU A 260 46.90 7.47 28.55
CA LEU A 260 45.96 7.22 27.45
C LEU A 260 45.49 5.76 27.35
N VAL A 261 46.39 4.81 27.59
CA VAL A 261 46.14 3.36 27.53
C VAL A 261 46.88 2.66 28.67
N PRO A 262 46.32 2.62 29.90
CA PRO A 262 47.05 2.14 31.09
C PRO A 262 47.50 0.67 31.06
N THR A 263 47.03 -0.11 30.10
CA THR A 263 47.41 -1.51 29.86
C THR A 263 48.47 -1.68 28.78
N TYR A 264 49.05 -0.59 28.25
CA TYR A 264 49.97 -0.61 27.10
C TYR A 264 51.12 -1.63 27.25
N MET A 265 51.73 -1.76 28.43
CA MET A 265 52.78 -2.76 28.67
C MET A 265 52.30 -4.20 28.51
N ILE A 266 51.14 -4.53 29.09
CA ILE A 266 50.54 -5.87 28.99
C ILE A 266 50.20 -6.17 27.54
N MET A 267 49.61 -5.21 26.84
CA MET A 267 49.30 -5.33 25.42
C MET A 267 50.57 -5.53 24.59
N TYR A 268 51.63 -4.74 24.80
CA TYR A 268 52.89 -4.85 24.07
C TYR A 268 53.59 -6.20 24.29
N GLN A 269 53.57 -6.72 25.52
CA GLN A 269 54.23 -7.98 25.88
C GLN A 269 53.44 -9.23 25.47
N GLN A 270 52.10 -9.18 25.49
CA GLN A 270 51.25 -10.36 25.32
C GLN A 270 50.60 -10.46 23.93
N LEU A 271 50.60 -9.41 23.11
CA LEU A 271 49.92 -9.42 21.81
C LEU A 271 50.87 -9.46 20.62
N ALA A 272 50.53 -10.33 19.68
CA ALA A 272 51.07 -10.30 18.33
C ALA A 272 50.74 -8.96 17.62
N GLN A 273 51.38 -8.74 16.46
CA GLN A 273 51.35 -7.51 15.65
C GLN A 273 49.94 -6.92 15.35
N GLY A 274 48.85 -7.67 15.54
CA GLY A 274 47.47 -7.22 15.40
C GLY A 274 47.05 -6.15 16.42
N ALA A 275 47.45 -6.27 17.70
CA ALA A 275 46.94 -5.37 18.74
C ALA A 275 47.54 -3.96 18.74
N LYS A 276 48.59 -3.72 17.94
CA LYS A 276 49.07 -2.37 17.62
C LYS A 276 47.91 -1.46 17.20
N ILE A 277 47.03 -1.95 16.31
CA ILE A 277 45.89 -1.15 15.84
C ILE A 277 44.93 -0.82 16.98
N HIS A 278 44.66 -1.79 17.86
CA HIS A 278 43.82 -1.61 19.04
C HIS A 278 44.39 -0.60 20.04
N LEU A 279 45.71 -0.64 20.30
CA LEU A 279 46.41 0.33 21.14
C LEU A 279 46.30 1.75 20.56
N LEU A 280 46.65 1.93 19.29
CA LEU A 280 46.59 3.26 18.63
C LEU A 280 45.15 3.78 18.57
N GLN A 281 44.17 2.92 18.28
CA GLN A 281 42.75 3.24 18.30
C GLN A 281 42.28 3.66 19.70
N SER A 282 42.66 2.94 20.75
CA SER A 282 42.31 3.29 22.13
C SER A 282 42.89 4.66 22.53
N ALA A 283 44.15 4.94 22.17
CA ALA A 283 44.78 6.24 22.42
C ALA A 283 44.06 7.40 21.71
N VAL A 284 43.70 7.25 20.42
CA VAL A 284 42.94 8.28 19.69
C VAL A 284 41.56 8.49 20.31
N SER A 285 40.84 7.41 20.61
CA SER A 285 39.52 7.47 21.25
C SER A 285 39.59 8.15 22.62
N ARG A 286 40.61 7.87 23.42
CA ARG A 286 40.82 8.51 24.73
C ARG A 286 41.07 10.01 24.59
N ILE A 287 41.92 10.43 23.66
CA ILE A 287 42.15 11.86 23.37
C ILE A 287 40.85 12.55 22.96
N LEU A 288 40.02 11.92 22.10
CA LEU A 288 38.73 12.48 21.69
C LEU A 288 37.75 12.61 22.86
N VAL A 289 37.73 11.65 23.79
CA VAL A 289 36.91 11.75 25.01
C VAL A 289 37.34 12.97 25.84
N GLU A 290 38.61 13.03 26.24
CA GLU A 290 39.17 14.09 27.09
C GLU A 290 39.06 15.48 26.48
N THR A 291 39.24 15.61 25.16
CA THR A 291 39.37 16.93 24.50
C THR A 291 38.11 17.38 23.76
N VAL A 292 37.23 16.48 23.35
CA VAL A 292 36.05 16.82 22.54
C VAL A 292 34.75 16.50 23.28
N PHE A 293 34.62 15.33 23.88
CA PHE A 293 33.36 14.92 24.52
C PHE A 293 33.22 15.34 25.99
N GLU A 294 34.32 15.59 26.71
CA GLU A 294 34.31 16.18 28.07
C GLU A 294 34.30 17.72 28.06
N SER A 295 34.42 18.35 26.89
CA SER A 295 34.21 19.79 26.71
C SER A 295 32.75 20.18 26.98
N TYR A 296 32.53 21.28 27.71
CA TYR A 296 31.17 21.78 28.01
C TYR A 296 30.37 22.11 26.74
N PHE A 297 30.99 22.90 25.85
CA PHE A 297 30.54 23.08 24.47
C PHE A 297 31.75 23.49 23.63
N VAL A 298 32.16 22.65 22.67
CA VAL A 298 33.36 22.90 21.87
C VAL A 298 33.25 24.25 21.13
N GLY A 299 34.34 25.02 21.11
CA GLY A 299 34.43 26.33 20.46
C GLY A 299 34.10 27.52 21.36
N LEU A 300 33.66 27.28 22.61
CA LEU A 300 33.72 28.30 23.66
C LEU A 300 35.15 28.40 24.21
N SER A 301 35.55 29.60 24.65
CA SER A 301 36.80 29.77 25.40
C SER A 301 36.69 29.22 26.83
N ASP A 302 37.82 29.03 27.50
CA ASP A 302 37.85 28.54 28.90
C ASP A 302 37.09 29.47 29.85
N GLY A 303 37.20 30.79 29.67
CA GLY A 303 36.47 31.78 30.47
C GLY A 303 34.96 31.74 30.25
N GLN A 304 34.51 31.57 29.00
CA GLN A 304 33.08 31.37 28.70
C GLN A 304 32.57 30.05 29.30
N THR A 305 33.35 28.98 29.16
CA THR A 305 33.04 27.67 29.73
C THR A 305 32.92 27.74 31.25
N GLN A 306 33.81 28.47 31.92
CA GLN A 306 33.75 28.68 33.37
C GLN A 306 32.49 29.44 33.80
N GLN A 307 32.11 30.51 33.07
CA GLN A 307 30.88 31.26 33.33
C GLN A 307 29.62 30.39 33.21
N PHE A 308 29.55 29.53 32.19
CA PHE A 308 28.43 28.59 32.07
C PHE A 308 28.39 27.56 33.20
N ARG A 309 29.53 26.97 33.57
CA ARG A 309 29.60 26.00 34.69
C ARG A 309 29.17 26.64 36.01
N GLN A 310 29.67 27.85 36.33
CA GLN A 310 29.25 28.60 37.53
C GLN A 310 27.74 28.92 37.53
N THR A 311 27.17 29.21 36.35
CA THR A 311 25.73 29.44 36.20
C THR A 311 24.94 28.15 36.39
N GLU A 312 25.41 27.02 35.85
CA GLU A 312 24.79 25.70 36.05
C GLU A 312 24.84 25.28 37.53
N GLU A 313 25.99 25.41 38.19
CA GLU A 313 26.17 25.14 39.63
C GLU A 313 25.21 25.97 40.50
N LEU A 314 25.06 27.26 40.21
CA LEU A 314 24.09 28.13 40.88
C LEU A 314 22.65 27.64 40.63
N LEU A 315 22.29 27.30 39.39
CA LEU A 315 20.94 26.84 39.05
C LEU A 315 20.61 25.48 39.69
N VAL A 316 21.57 24.55 39.79
CA VAL A 316 21.41 23.28 40.53
C VAL A 316 21.09 23.52 42.01
N SER A 317 21.62 24.58 42.63
CA SER A 317 21.28 24.93 44.02
C SER A 317 19.89 25.57 44.20
N LEU A 318 19.25 26.02 43.11
CA LEU A 318 18.01 26.82 43.14
C LEU A 318 16.81 26.16 42.47
N ALA A 319 17.01 25.17 41.60
CA ALA A 319 15.98 24.60 40.73
C ALA A 319 16.09 23.08 40.61
N SER A 320 15.05 22.44 40.05
CA SER A 320 15.06 21.00 39.77
C SER A 320 15.95 20.64 38.57
N ASP A 321 16.49 19.42 38.54
CA ASP A 321 17.29 18.88 37.43
C ASP A 321 16.65 19.14 36.06
N ALA A 322 15.33 18.90 35.92
CA ALA A 322 14.59 19.15 34.69
C ALA A 322 14.65 20.62 34.25
N SER A 323 14.58 21.56 35.19
CA SER A 323 14.67 23.00 34.91
C SER A 323 16.09 23.40 34.48
N VAL A 324 17.11 22.88 35.16
CA VAL A 324 18.53 23.11 34.83
C VAL A 324 18.87 22.51 33.46
N ASN A 325 18.47 21.26 33.22
CA ASN A 325 18.66 20.55 31.97
C ASN A 325 17.94 21.26 30.81
N GLN A 326 16.71 21.74 31.02
CA GLN A 326 16.00 22.57 30.04
C GLN A 326 16.73 23.89 29.76
N TRP A 327 17.25 24.57 30.77
CA TRP A 327 18.04 25.80 30.60
C TRP A 327 19.32 25.53 29.80
N ARG A 328 20.10 24.51 30.17
CA ARG A 328 21.35 24.13 29.48
C ARG A 328 21.08 23.76 28.03
N ALA A 329 20.12 22.86 27.79
CA ALA A 329 19.72 22.43 26.44
C ALA A 329 19.31 23.62 25.57
N SER A 330 18.42 24.49 26.07
CA SER A 330 17.92 25.65 25.32
C SER A 330 19.03 26.68 25.04
N THR A 331 19.90 26.95 26.02
CA THR A 331 21.01 27.90 25.90
C THR A 331 22.05 27.41 24.89
N LEU A 332 22.45 26.14 24.99
CA LEU A 332 23.40 25.55 24.05
C LEU A 332 22.81 25.37 22.65
N ALA A 333 21.50 25.15 22.50
CA ALA A 333 20.81 25.12 21.21
C ALA A 333 20.85 26.49 20.51
N ILE A 334 20.60 27.57 21.25
CA ILE A 334 20.74 28.95 20.73
C ILE A 334 22.18 29.19 20.25
N ILE A 335 23.19 28.84 21.07
CA ILE A 335 24.61 28.97 20.68
C ILE A 335 24.92 28.16 19.42
N ARG A 336 24.46 26.91 19.35
CA ARG A 336 24.67 26.02 18.20
C ARG A 336 24.05 26.57 16.90
N ARG A 337 22.88 27.21 16.98
CA ARG A 337 22.14 27.72 15.81
C ARG A 337 22.61 29.12 15.38
N ASP A 338 22.79 30.02 16.35
CA ASP A 338 22.90 31.46 16.09
C ASP A 338 24.35 31.98 16.17
N ALA A 339 25.24 31.28 16.89
CA ALA A 339 26.66 31.62 16.97
C ALA A 339 27.66 30.85 16.05
N PRO A 340 27.29 30.04 15.03
CA PRO A 340 28.27 29.30 14.22
C PRO A 340 29.45 30.14 13.72
N GLN A 341 29.18 31.35 13.20
CA GLN A 341 30.19 32.22 12.61
C GLN A 341 31.23 32.72 13.63
N VAL A 342 30.79 32.94 14.88
CA VAL A 342 31.60 33.42 16.01
C VAL A 342 32.48 32.29 16.55
N LEU A 343 31.95 31.07 16.60
CA LEU A 343 32.66 29.90 17.10
C LEU A 343 33.67 29.32 16.10
N ARG A 344 33.66 29.71 14.81
CA ARG A 344 34.47 29.09 13.75
C ARG A 344 35.94 29.02 14.11
N ASP A 345 36.53 30.14 14.50
CA ASP A 345 37.97 30.28 14.61
C ASP A 345 38.50 29.48 15.81
N GLU A 346 37.86 29.60 16.98
CA GLU A 346 38.13 28.75 18.15
C GLU A 346 37.86 27.25 17.86
N THR A 347 36.83 26.92 17.07
CA THR A 347 36.59 25.53 16.66
C THR A 347 37.71 25.00 15.78
N ALA A 348 38.22 25.80 14.85
CA ALA A 348 39.32 25.43 13.96
C ALA A 348 40.63 25.24 14.75
N LEU A 349 40.96 26.19 15.63
CA LEU A 349 42.11 26.08 16.53
C LEU A 349 42.02 24.86 17.46
N HIS A 350 40.82 24.55 17.97
CA HIS A 350 40.61 23.35 18.79
C HIS A 350 40.80 22.06 17.99
N VAL A 351 40.26 22.00 16.76
CA VAL A 351 40.44 20.85 15.86
C VAL A 351 41.90 20.64 15.51
N GLU A 352 42.64 21.71 15.19
CA GLU A 352 44.07 21.66 14.91
C GLU A 352 44.89 21.22 16.12
N ARG A 353 44.56 21.72 17.33
CA ARG A 353 45.20 21.32 18.59
C ARG A 353 44.99 19.83 18.89
N VAL A 354 43.77 19.33 18.72
CA VAL A 354 43.42 17.91 18.93
C VAL A 354 44.10 17.03 17.88
N ALA A 355 44.05 17.39 16.60
CA ALA A 355 44.73 16.66 15.53
C ALA A 355 46.25 16.63 15.73
N SER A 356 46.85 17.73 16.21
CA SER A 356 48.27 17.83 16.54
C SER A 356 48.66 16.96 17.74
N ARG A 357 47.85 16.94 18.82
CA ARG A 357 48.05 16.02 19.97
C ARG A 357 48.00 14.56 19.52
N ILE A 358 46.99 14.19 18.73
CA ILE A 358 46.85 12.84 18.19
C ILE A 358 48.05 12.44 17.32
N ASN A 359 48.42 13.28 16.35
CA ASN A 359 49.55 13.00 15.47
C ASN A 359 50.88 12.89 16.23
N GLY A 360 51.15 13.80 17.18
CA GLY A 360 52.36 13.76 18.01
C GLY A 360 52.47 12.47 18.84
N VAL A 361 51.40 12.06 19.51
CA VAL A 361 51.35 10.77 20.24
C VAL A 361 51.62 9.60 19.28
N LEU A 362 50.90 9.52 18.16
CA LEU A 362 51.03 8.38 17.24
C LEU A 362 52.40 8.34 16.54
N GLU A 363 53.03 9.49 16.27
CA GLU A 363 54.39 9.58 15.73
C GLU A 363 55.45 9.19 16.77
N SER A 364 55.27 9.56 18.05
CA SER A 364 56.21 9.18 19.11
C SER A 364 56.26 7.65 19.34
N VAL A 365 55.13 6.95 19.17
CA VAL A 365 55.04 5.50 19.40
C VAL A 365 55.12 4.64 18.13
N THR A 366 55.24 5.22 16.92
CA THR A 366 55.33 4.44 15.67
C THR A 366 56.47 4.85 14.74
N THR A 367 57.02 3.85 14.03
CA THR A 367 57.98 4.05 12.95
C THR A 367 57.39 3.62 11.61
N GLY A 368 57.85 4.23 10.52
CA GLY A 368 57.45 3.86 9.15
C GLY A 368 56.09 4.39 8.68
N SER A 369 55.41 5.24 9.45
CA SER A 369 54.25 6.02 8.98
C SER A 369 54.59 7.51 8.90
N SER A 370 54.86 7.99 7.70
CA SER A 370 55.08 9.42 7.45
C SER A 370 53.76 10.19 7.49
N ARG A 371 53.78 11.41 8.04
CA ARG A 371 52.66 12.35 7.85
C ARG A 371 52.44 12.63 6.37
N SER A 372 51.18 12.84 6.01
CA SER A 372 50.79 13.31 4.69
C SER A 372 49.58 14.23 4.82
N GLY A 373 49.40 15.15 3.88
CA GLY A 373 48.22 16.02 3.87
C GLY A 373 46.90 15.25 3.82
N ALA A 374 46.88 14.05 3.22
CA ALA A 374 45.71 13.17 3.20
C ALA A 374 45.43 12.54 4.57
N ARG A 375 46.46 12.10 5.30
CA ARG A 375 46.33 11.59 6.68
C ARG A 375 45.76 12.68 7.59
N ASP A 376 46.36 13.88 7.54
CA ASP A 376 46.01 15.00 8.41
C ASP A 376 44.62 15.56 8.08
N ALA A 377 44.27 15.71 6.79
CA ALA A 377 42.90 16.09 6.38
C ALA A 377 41.84 15.07 6.83
N GLY A 378 42.14 13.76 6.73
CA GLY A 378 41.27 12.70 7.23
C GLY A 378 41.08 12.76 8.76
N LEU A 379 42.14 13.11 9.49
CA LEU A 379 42.08 13.28 10.95
C LEU A 379 41.25 14.52 11.33
N CYS A 380 41.47 15.66 10.69
CA CYS A 380 40.69 16.87 10.93
C CYS A 380 39.19 16.66 10.61
N ALA A 381 38.86 15.94 9.53
CA ALA A 381 37.47 15.59 9.22
C ALA A 381 36.83 14.68 10.29
N LEU A 382 37.61 13.76 10.88
CA LEU A 382 37.17 12.92 11.98
C LEU A 382 36.95 13.73 13.27
N VAL A 383 37.89 14.60 13.64
CA VAL A 383 37.75 15.49 14.80
C VAL A 383 36.55 16.43 14.61
N HIS A 384 36.35 17.01 13.42
CA HIS A 384 35.14 17.79 13.11
C HIS A 384 33.85 16.97 13.28
N SER A 385 33.86 15.69 12.91
CA SER A 385 32.71 14.80 13.11
C SER A 385 32.44 14.54 14.59
N ALA A 386 33.48 14.32 15.40
CA ALA A 386 33.38 14.21 16.85
C ALA A 386 32.86 15.51 17.50
N VAL A 387 33.34 16.68 17.05
CA VAL A 387 32.88 17.99 17.52
C VAL A 387 31.40 18.23 17.19
N GLY A 388 30.97 17.85 15.99
CA GLY A 388 29.56 17.92 15.59
C GLY A 388 28.66 17.04 16.48
N LEU A 389 29.12 15.83 16.79
CA LEU A 389 28.40 14.89 17.66
C LEU A 389 28.39 15.35 19.13
N ALA A 390 29.52 15.82 19.67
CA ALA A 390 29.58 16.38 21.03
C ALA A 390 28.57 17.53 21.19
N ARG A 391 28.52 18.46 20.23
CA ARG A 391 27.54 19.56 20.21
C ARG A 391 26.09 19.07 20.09
N LEU A 392 25.83 17.97 19.37
CA LEU A 392 24.49 17.36 19.28
C LEU A 392 24.04 16.72 20.60
N LEU A 393 24.96 16.08 21.33
CA LEU A 393 24.68 15.42 22.61
C LEU A 393 24.33 16.44 23.71
N VAL A 394 25.11 17.52 23.84
CA VAL A 394 24.95 18.49 24.96
C VAL A 394 23.73 19.41 24.84
N VAL A 395 23.11 19.54 23.65
CA VAL A 395 21.86 20.31 23.44
C VAL A 395 20.58 19.51 23.73
N GLN A 396 20.71 18.23 24.14
CA GLN A 396 19.56 17.44 24.57
C GLN A 396 19.16 17.78 26.01
N LYS A 397 17.86 17.63 26.32
CA LYS A 397 17.36 17.77 27.69
C LYS A 397 17.73 16.58 28.55
N ALA A 398 17.57 15.37 28.02
CA ALA A 398 18.17 14.19 28.61
C ALA A 398 19.70 14.35 28.63
N VAL A 399 20.36 13.84 29.67
CA VAL A 399 21.81 13.96 29.84
C VAL A 399 22.49 12.79 29.15
N LEU A 400 22.83 12.93 27.87
CA LEU A 400 23.64 11.95 27.16
C LEU A 400 25.12 12.15 27.52
N ARG A 401 25.74 11.14 28.13
CA ARG A 401 27.16 11.12 28.48
C ARG A 401 27.90 10.09 27.64
N VAL A 402 29.04 10.50 27.10
CA VAL A 402 29.98 9.57 26.47
C VAL A 402 30.63 8.73 27.57
N HIS A 403 30.58 7.41 27.42
CA HIS A 403 31.03 6.46 28.42
C HIS A 403 32.26 5.71 27.92
N MET A 404 33.41 5.97 28.53
CA MET A 404 34.64 5.21 28.34
C MET A 404 34.96 4.45 29.64
N PRO A 405 34.88 3.11 29.67
CA PRO A 405 35.22 2.32 30.85
C PRO A 405 36.63 2.65 31.38
N PRO A 406 36.78 3.01 32.66
CA PRO A 406 38.04 3.48 33.24
C PRO A 406 38.97 2.31 33.58
N VAL A 407 39.59 1.72 32.55
CA VAL A 407 40.62 0.70 32.72
C VAL A 407 41.81 1.31 33.46
N SER A 408 42.27 0.67 34.53
CA SER A 408 43.43 1.14 35.31
C SER A 408 44.28 -0.03 35.81
N PRO A 409 45.60 0.14 36.05
CA PRO A 409 46.49 -1.00 36.32
C PRO A 409 46.16 -1.73 37.63
N GLY A 410 45.55 -1.05 38.60
CA GLY A 410 45.17 -1.60 39.91
C GLY A 410 43.71 -2.02 40.06
N ARG A 411 42.83 -1.67 39.11
CA ARG A 411 41.41 -2.07 39.14
C ARG A 411 41.03 -2.70 37.81
N GLN A 412 40.85 -4.02 37.85
CA GLN A 412 40.37 -4.81 36.73
C GLN A 412 38.93 -4.40 36.38
N VAL A 413 38.77 -3.74 35.24
CA VAL A 413 37.45 -3.55 34.60
C VAL A 413 37.09 -4.88 33.95
N VAL A 414 35.92 -5.40 34.27
CA VAL A 414 35.37 -6.61 33.64
C VAL A 414 34.41 -6.24 32.53
N PHE A 415 34.25 -7.14 31.56
CA PHE A 415 33.29 -7.01 30.48
C PHE A 415 31.86 -6.95 31.05
N ASP A 416 31.06 -6.01 30.56
CA ASP A 416 29.65 -5.82 30.89
C ASP A 416 28.85 -5.84 29.59
N ARG A 417 28.12 -6.95 29.37
CA ARG A 417 27.28 -7.17 28.19
C ARG A 417 26.24 -6.06 27.96
N ASP A 418 25.80 -5.34 28.99
CA ASP A 418 24.78 -4.29 28.85
C ASP A 418 25.37 -2.99 28.27
N THR A 419 26.66 -2.73 28.50
CA THR A 419 27.31 -1.46 28.14
C THR A 419 28.48 -1.59 27.18
N MET A 420 28.97 -2.79 26.92
CA MET A 420 30.17 -3.05 26.13
C MET A 420 29.92 -4.09 25.02
N GLU A 421 30.60 -3.92 23.88
CA GLU A 421 30.68 -4.89 22.79
C GLU A 421 32.15 -5.28 22.57
N ASP A 422 32.45 -6.57 22.47
CA ASP A 422 33.82 -7.05 22.25
C ASP A 422 34.21 -7.04 20.77
N VAL A 423 35.47 -6.68 20.50
CA VAL A 423 36.03 -6.61 19.14
C VAL A 423 37.05 -7.74 18.87
N GLY A 424 37.37 -8.57 19.86
CA GLY A 424 38.17 -9.78 19.71
C GLY A 424 37.43 -10.90 18.95
N GLY A 425 36.09 -10.88 18.94
CA GLY A 425 35.26 -11.81 18.17
C GLY A 425 35.04 -13.16 18.86
N GLU A 426 35.24 -13.20 20.18
CA GLU A 426 34.76 -14.32 21.01
C GLU A 426 33.25 -14.17 21.28
N ASP A 427 32.60 -15.24 21.72
CA ASP A 427 31.17 -15.24 22.09
C ASP A 427 30.95 -14.43 23.38
N GLU A 428 29.99 -13.49 23.40
CA GLU A 428 29.79 -12.58 24.54
C GLU A 428 29.45 -13.34 25.84
N ASP A 429 28.74 -14.48 25.75
CA ASP A 429 28.45 -15.34 26.90
C ASP A 429 29.71 -16.04 27.47
N ALA A 430 30.78 -16.16 26.69
CA ALA A 430 32.09 -16.67 27.14
C ALA A 430 33.05 -15.55 27.61
N LEU A 431 32.61 -14.29 27.53
CA LEU A 431 33.34 -13.11 27.97
C LEU A 431 32.84 -12.55 29.32
N ASP A 432 31.78 -13.12 29.89
CA ASP A 432 31.26 -12.72 31.21
C ASP A 432 32.36 -12.68 32.27
N ALA A 433 32.42 -11.57 33.01
CA ALA A 433 33.45 -11.26 34.01
C ALA A 433 34.92 -11.26 33.49
N ARG A 434 35.19 -11.34 32.18
CA ARG A 434 36.58 -11.28 31.67
C ARG A 434 37.18 -9.89 31.80
N PRO A 435 38.51 -9.78 32.01
CA PRO A 435 39.20 -8.51 32.06
C PRO A 435 39.16 -7.78 30.71
N VAL A 436 38.73 -6.52 30.71
CA VAL A 436 38.92 -5.60 29.59
C VAL A 436 40.35 -5.10 29.57
N TRP A 437 41.04 -5.24 28.44
CA TRP A 437 42.37 -4.66 28.25
C TRP A 437 42.29 -3.19 27.88
N CYS A 438 41.47 -2.79 26.92
CA CYS A 438 41.33 -1.38 26.53
C CYS A 438 39.97 -1.09 25.90
N THR A 439 39.57 0.19 25.94
CA THR A 439 38.39 0.68 25.23
C THR A 439 38.83 1.27 23.89
N LEU A 440 38.39 0.64 22.80
CA LEU A 440 38.70 1.00 21.42
C LEU A 440 37.86 2.17 20.92
N PHE A 441 36.63 2.30 21.42
CA PHE A 441 35.73 3.42 21.13
C PHE A 441 34.70 3.54 22.26
N PRO A 442 34.40 4.75 22.77
CA PRO A 442 33.46 4.92 23.87
C PRO A 442 32.01 4.64 23.44
N GLY A 443 31.16 4.33 24.41
CA GLY A 443 29.70 4.25 24.25
C GLY A 443 29.01 5.58 24.56
N VAL A 444 27.67 5.59 24.54
CA VAL A 444 26.82 6.70 24.99
C VAL A 444 25.72 6.17 25.88
N ILE A 445 25.56 6.79 27.05
CA ILE A 445 24.51 6.48 28.02
C ILE A 445 23.63 7.74 28.16
N LYS A 446 22.33 7.59 27.94
CA LYS A 446 21.31 8.61 28.18
C LYS A 446 20.78 8.48 29.60
N HIS A 447 20.77 9.58 30.34
CA HIS A 447 20.13 9.69 31.64
C HIS A 447 18.94 10.66 31.58
N GLY A 448 17.82 10.27 32.18
CA GLY A 448 16.59 11.06 32.17
C GLY A 448 15.74 10.93 30.91
N ASP A 449 14.55 11.52 30.98
CA ASP A 449 13.53 11.54 29.92
C ASP A 449 13.66 12.76 28.98
N GLU A 450 12.79 12.83 27.96
CA GLU A 450 12.73 13.93 26.99
C GLU A 450 12.30 15.27 27.59
N SER A 451 11.82 15.29 28.85
CA SER A 451 11.59 16.53 29.60
C SER A 451 12.85 17.05 30.29
N GLY A 452 13.90 16.22 30.39
CA GLY A 452 15.12 16.46 31.16
C GLY A 452 14.99 16.06 32.64
N GLY A 453 13.89 15.40 33.02
CA GLY A 453 13.65 14.90 34.36
C GLY A 453 13.98 13.41 34.48
N GLN A 454 13.53 12.80 35.58
CA GLN A 454 13.63 11.35 35.83
C GLN A 454 15.05 10.78 35.69
N MET A 455 16.06 11.45 36.28
CA MET A 455 17.49 11.13 36.16
C MET A 455 17.87 9.68 36.56
N GLN A 456 16.99 8.95 37.25
CA GLN A 456 17.12 7.52 37.53
C GLN A 456 16.95 6.62 36.29
N LEU A 457 16.26 7.09 35.25
CA LEU A 457 16.15 6.39 33.98
C LEU A 457 17.50 6.42 33.25
N ARG A 458 17.93 5.25 32.77
CA ARG A 458 19.21 5.04 32.09
C ARG A 458 19.00 4.17 30.85
N ASN A 459 19.36 4.68 29.68
CA ASN A 459 19.35 3.94 28.42
C ASN A 459 20.75 3.89 27.81
N VAL A 460 21.14 2.75 27.22
CA VAL A 460 22.41 2.60 26.49
C VAL A 460 22.13 2.86 25.02
N ILE A 461 22.63 3.98 24.52
CA ILE A 461 22.40 4.46 23.15
C ILE A 461 23.43 3.89 22.18
N ALA A 462 24.66 3.70 22.67
CA ALA A 462 25.73 2.98 21.98
C ALA A 462 26.57 2.25 23.02
N LYS A 463 26.88 0.98 22.78
CA LYS A 463 27.83 0.21 23.61
C LYS A 463 29.26 0.72 23.38
N ALA A 464 30.12 0.61 24.40
CA ALA A 464 31.54 0.87 24.27
C ALA A 464 32.24 -0.32 23.61
N ARG A 465 33.05 -0.06 22.57
CA ARG A 465 33.88 -1.09 21.92
C ARG A 465 35.08 -1.37 22.79
N VAL A 466 35.21 -2.60 23.26
CA VAL A 466 36.32 -3.03 24.11
C VAL A 466 37.10 -4.16 23.45
N LEU A 467 38.33 -4.33 23.89
CA LEU A 467 39.12 -5.53 23.65
C LEU A 467 39.23 -6.28 24.97
N CYS A 468 38.57 -7.43 25.08
CA CYS A 468 38.74 -8.32 26.22
C CYS A 468 40.08 -9.05 26.16
N ARG A 469 40.52 -9.57 27.32
CA ARG A 469 41.66 -10.47 27.39
C ARG A 469 41.31 -11.82 26.72
N PRO A 470 42.11 -12.30 25.76
CA PRO A 470 41.98 -13.63 25.17
C PRO A 470 42.02 -14.73 26.23
N GLY A 471 41.29 -15.81 25.97
CA GLY A 471 41.19 -17.00 26.83
C GLY A 471 42.46 -17.84 26.89
#